data_AF-R4W8A7-F1
#
_entry.id   AF-R4W8A7-F1
#
_cell.length_a   1.000
_cell.length_b   1.000
_cell.length_c   1.000
_cell.angle_alpha   90.00
_cell.angle_beta   90.00
_cell.angle_gamma   90.00
#
_symmetry.space_group_name_H-M   'P 1'
#
loop_
_entity.id
_entity.type
_entity.pdbx_description
1 polymer ?
#
loop_
_entity_poly.entity_id
_entity_poly.type
_entity_poly.pdbx_seq_one_letter_code
_entity_poly.pdbx_strand_id
1 'polypeptide(L)'
;MASIPRRSLLVAIAIVPIAFLAILGGTNVVALDDDGAPAAAEVWGGSDPFVTDTDGDGLDDATEYDIGTDPRVADTDGDGVEDGRERQLGTDPTRADTDDDGLPDGSEVAIGTDPFLADTDGDGLPDGAEVDGATRDGVSLPDADPLRMTLYVRIDHAEGAAPVSAADAERLAAHFAAMPIENPDGSTGVDLQVQRGDRLKVGPYTGENFDALAAASERVRGDRSRVARGILVVPFESDLASVGYGRTPGRFLVVDAGASADDRESIAVHELLHNVLGELDASPGRCEADPAHYCDGGWLEPSLGDGFERTLPQPVAEQVEDDGFQG
;
A
#
# COMPACT_ATOMS: atom_id res chain seq x y z
N MET A 1 20.10 -90.63 33.18
CA MET A 1 19.72 -90.41 31.76
C MET A 1 18.70 -89.28 31.74
N ALA A 2 19.07 -88.21 31.01
CA ALA A 2 18.28 -87.11 30.45
C ALA A 2 17.10 -86.51 31.25
N SER A 3 17.31 -85.28 31.75
CA SER A 3 16.29 -84.27 31.99
C SER A 3 15.94 -83.58 30.66
N ILE A 4 14.65 -83.46 30.33
CA ILE A 4 14.15 -82.53 29.30
C ILE A 4 12.96 -81.76 29.90
N PRO A 5 13.03 -80.43 30.07
CA PRO A 5 11.94 -79.65 30.62
C PRO A 5 11.27 -78.72 29.58
N ARG A 6 10.03 -78.31 29.92
CA ARG A 6 9.23 -77.18 29.38
C ARG A 6 8.57 -77.45 28.00
N ARG A 7 7.41 -76.88 27.65
CA ARG A 7 7.02 -75.47 27.79
C ARG A 7 5.50 -75.29 27.80
N SER A 8 5.03 -74.44 28.71
CA SER A 8 3.74 -73.77 28.63
C SER A 8 3.68 -72.95 27.34
N LEU A 9 2.60 -73.12 26.58
CA LEU A 9 2.28 -72.33 25.41
C LEU A 9 1.79 -70.94 25.89
N LEU A 10 2.71 -69.98 25.99
CA LEU A 10 2.34 -68.57 26.00
C LEU A 10 1.93 -68.22 24.56
N VAL A 11 0.65 -67.95 24.35
CA VAL A 11 0.17 -67.25 23.16
C VAL A 11 0.60 -65.79 23.34
N ALA A 12 1.76 -65.45 22.79
CA ALA A 12 2.12 -64.07 22.57
C ALA A 12 1.24 -63.57 21.40
N ILE A 13 0.21 -62.80 21.71
CA ILE A 13 -0.42 -61.90 20.73
C ILE A 13 0.67 -60.89 20.41
N ALA A 14 1.38 -61.11 19.30
CA ALA A 14 2.27 -60.10 18.76
C ALA A 14 1.37 -58.97 18.26
N ILE A 15 1.41 -57.83 18.96
CA ILE A 15 1.07 -56.54 18.37
C ILE A 15 2.16 -56.32 17.32
N VAL A 16 1.87 -56.72 16.08
CA VAL A 16 2.70 -56.36 14.94
C VAL A 16 2.50 -54.86 14.76
N PRO A 17 3.55 -54.02 14.87
CA PRO A 17 3.41 -52.62 14.50
C PRO A 17 3.02 -52.61 13.02
N ILE A 18 1.94 -51.91 12.71
CA ILE A 18 1.28 -51.87 11.38
C ILE A 18 2.26 -51.47 10.25
N ALA A 19 3.42 -50.93 10.58
CA ALA A 19 4.48 -50.53 9.66
C ALA A 19 5.18 -51.65 8.83
N PHE A 20 4.91 -52.95 9.04
CA PHE A 20 5.68 -54.02 8.35
C PHE A 20 4.92 -54.80 7.26
N LEU A 21 3.68 -54.44 6.90
CA LEU A 21 2.88 -55.21 5.93
C LEU A 21 2.60 -54.49 4.58
N ALA A 22 3.54 -53.72 4.05
CA ALA A 22 3.37 -53.06 2.75
C ALA A 22 4.64 -53.07 1.89
N ILE A 23 5.28 -54.22 1.69
CA ILE A 23 6.23 -54.39 0.58
C ILE A 23 6.04 -55.78 -0.01
N LEU A 24 5.18 -55.90 -1.03
CA LEU A 24 5.31 -56.86 -2.15
C LEU A 24 4.13 -56.71 -3.13
N GLY A 25 4.30 -55.80 -4.10
CA GLY A 25 3.71 -55.94 -5.44
C GLY A 25 2.34 -55.31 -5.69
N GLY A 26 2.34 -54.10 -6.26
CA GLY A 26 1.24 -53.61 -7.09
C GLY A 26 0.22 -52.71 -6.38
N THR A 27 0.46 -51.39 -6.47
CA THR A 27 -0.54 -50.31 -6.56
C THR A 27 -1.89 -50.54 -5.86
N ASN A 28 -1.96 -50.21 -4.57
CA ASN A 28 -3.11 -49.62 -3.87
C ASN A 28 -2.64 -49.41 -2.43
N VAL A 29 -1.94 -48.30 -2.21
CA VAL A 29 -1.66 -47.80 -0.86
C VAL A 29 -3.00 -47.41 -0.28
N VAL A 30 -3.40 -48.10 0.79
CA VAL A 30 -4.66 -47.84 1.49
C VAL A 30 -4.45 -46.61 2.36
N ALA A 31 -5.17 -45.52 2.06
CA ALA A 31 -5.42 -44.45 3.02
C ALA A 31 -6.18 -45.03 4.21
N LEU A 32 -5.81 -44.66 5.43
CA LEU A 32 -6.32 -45.27 6.65
C LEU A 32 -7.39 -44.41 7.36
N ASP A 33 -7.60 -43.19 6.86
CA ASP A 33 -8.49 -42.13 7.36
C ASP A 33 -9.31 -41.43 6.24
N ASP A 34 -9.41 -42.07 5.07
CA ASP A 34 -10.25 -41.67 3.93
C ASP A 34 -9.95 -40.27 3.33
N ASP A 35 -8.79 -39.67 3.61
CA ASP A 35 -8.33 -38.39 3.05
C ASP A 35 -7.75 -38.50 1.62
N GLY A 36 -7.29 -39.70 1.26
CA GLY A 36 -6.65 -40.00 -0.02
C GLY A 36 -5.12 -40.04 0.02
N ALA A 37 -4.49 -39.65 1.14
CA ALA A 37 -3.06 -39.80 1.36
C ALA A 37 -2.72 -41.28 1.60
N PRO A 38 -1.67 -41.79 0.95
CA PRO A 38 -1.13 -43.10 1.28
C PRO A 38 -0.63 -43.17 2.73
N ALA A 39 -1.12 -44.14 3.52
CA ALA A 39 -0.58 -44.39 4.88
C ALA A 39 0.95 -44.57 4.95
N ALA A 40 1.57 -45.01 3.86
CA ALA A 40 3.03 -45.01 3.77
C ALA A 40 3.60 -43.58 3.65
N ALA A 41 3.03 -42.74 2.79
CA ALA A 41 3.46 -41.35 2.61
C ALA A 41 3.35 -40.58 3.92
N GLU A 42 2.25 -40.69 4.64
CA GLU A 42 2.02 -40.03 5.94
C GLU A 42 3.04 -40.48 6.98
N VAL A 43 3.27 -41.79 7.12
CA VAL A 43 4.29 -42.31 8.06
C VAL A 43 5.71 -41.84 7.72
N TRP A 44 6.04 -41.65 6.43
CA TRP A 44 7.35 -41.15 6.00
C TRP A 44 7.45 -39.62 6.06
N GLY A 45 6.34 -38.91 5.80
CA GLY A 45 6.18 -37.45 5.88
C GLY A 45 6.04 -36.95 7.32
N GLY A 46 5.67 -37.84 8.24
CA GLY A 46 5.56 -37.60 9.67
C GLY A 46 4.16 -37.21 10.15
N SER A 47 3.15 -37.22 9.28
CA SER A 47 1.75 -36.97 9.63
C SER A 47 1.07 -38.25 10.16
N ASP A 48 -0.08 -38.13 10.82
CA ASP A 48 -0.75 -39.26 11.48
C ASP A 48 -1.70 -39.99 10.51
N PRO A 49 -1.39 -41.22 10.05
CA PRO A 49 -2.19 -41.92 9.04
C PRO A 49 -3.58 -42.35 9.53
N PHE A 50 -4.00 -41.97 10.73
CA PHE A 50 -5.34 -42.23 11.26
C PHE A 50 -6.13 -40.94 11.48
N VAL A 51 -5.60 -39.79 11.06
CA VAL A 51 -6.16 -38.47 11.25
C VAL A 51 -6.09 -37.73 9.91
N THR A 52 -7.26 -37.53 9.31
CA THR A 52 -7.44 -36.86 8.01
C THR A 52 -6.74 -35.49 7.91
N ASP A 53 -6.64 -34.77 9.03
CA ASP A 53 -6.08 -33.41 9.15
C ASP A 53 -5.23 -33.41 10.43
N THR A 54 -3.93 -33.64 10.26
CA THR A 54 -3.02 -33.97 11.36
C THR A 54 -2.76 -32.78 12.31
N ASP A 55 -2.70 -31.55 11.81
CA ASP A 55 -2.44 -30.36 12.62
C ASP A 55 -3.69 -29.53 12.95
N GLY A 56 -4.83 -29.81 12.29
CA GLY A 56 -6.14 -29.31 12.62
C GLY A 56 -6.44 -27.93 12.05
N ASP A 57 -5.79 -27.53 10.97
CA ASP A 57 -5.88 -26.20 10.35
C ASP A 57 -7.06 -26.09 9.35
N GLY A 58 -7.71 -27.23 9.04
CA GLY A 58 -8.84 -27.34 8.14
C GLY A 58 -8.52 -27.79 6.71
N LEU A 59 -7.26 -28.13 6.40
CA LEU A 59 -6.85 -28.88 5.22
C LEU A 59 -6.61 -30.34 5.58
N ASP A 60 -6.88 -31.24 4.63
CA ASP A 60 -6.50 -32.65 4.82
C ASP A 60 -5.05 -32.90 4.39
N ASP A 61 -4.39 -33.87 5.02
CA ASP A 61 -2.98 -34.18 4.80
C ASP A 61 -2.68 -34.38 3.30
N ALA A 62 -3.57 -35.06 2.58
CA ALA A 62 -3.47 -35.25 1.13
C ALA A 62 -3.43 -33.93 0.35
N THR A 63 -4.31 -32.98 0.67
CA THR A 63 -4.37 -31.65 0.05
C THR A 63 -3.11 -30.86 0.33
N GLU A 64 -2.61 -30.93 1.56
CA GLU A 64 -1.38 -30.25 1.97
C GLU A 64 -0.16 -30.74 1.19
N TYR A 65 0.00 -32.06 1.02
CA TYR A 65 1.03 -32.62 0.15
C TYR A 65 0.92 -32.12 -1.30
N ASP A 66 -0.29 -31.93 -1.81
CA ASP A 66 -0.54 -31.49 -3.19
C ASP A 66 -0.25 -30.00 -3.41
N ILE A 67 -0.47 -29.15 -2.40
CA ILE A 67 -0.21 -27.69 -2.48
C ILE A 67 1.16 -27.30 -1.95
N GLY A 68 1.86 -28.20 -1.26
CA GLY A 68 3.23 -28.00 -0.80
C GLY A 68 3.36 -27.46 0.62
N THR A 69 2.29 -27.54 1.42
CA THR A 69 2.30 -27.22 2.86
C THR A 69 2.78 -28.43 3.70
N ASP A 70 3.14 -28.21 4.98
CA ASP A 70 3.56 -29.29 5.89
C ASP A 70 2.37 -29.75 6.75
N PRO A 71 1.86 -31.00 6.59
CA PRO A 71 0.67 -31.53 7.28
C PRO A 71 0.85 -31.80 8.77
N ARG A 72 1.68 -31.01 9.42
CA ARG A 72 2.05 -31.10 10.84
C ARG A 72 2.26 -29.70 11.42
N VAL A 73 2.09 -28.67 10.60
CA VAL A 73 2.34 -27.27 10.87
C VAL A 73 1.19 -26.48 10.26
N ALA A 74 0.23 -26.15 11.12
CA ALA A 74 -0.99 -25.44 10.71
C ALA A 74 -0.78 -24.09 10.01
N ASP A 75 0.44 -23.56 9.99
CA ASP A 75 0.87 -22.27 9.39
C ASP A 75 2.28 -22.50 8.84
N THR A 76 2.34 -22.92 7.57
CA THR A 76 3.53 -23.48 6.91
C THR A 76 4.61 -22.42 6.72
N ASP A 77 4.24 -21.21 6.33
CA ASP A 77 5.20 -20.13 6.07
C ASP A 77 5.46 -19.22 7.29
N GLY A 78 4.64 -19.33 8.32
CA GLY A 78 4.84 -18.74 9.64
C GLY A 78 4.45 -17.26 9.71
N ASP A 79 3.50 -16.81 8.90
CA ASP A 79 3.06 -15.42 8.83
C ASP A 79 1.99 -15.06 9.88
N GLY A 80 1.40 -16.08 10.52
CA GLY A 80 0.36 -15.96 11.54
C GLY A 80 -1.06 -16.29 11.07
N VAL A 81 -1.25 -16.74 9.83
CA VAL A 81 -2.49 -17.29 9.27
C VAL A 81 -2.32 -18.79 9.05
N GLU A 82 -3.35 -19.56 9.41
CA GLU A 82 -3.32 -21.01 9.19
C GLU A 82 -3.50 -21.35 7.69
N ASP A 83 -2.86 -22.39 7.15
CA ASP A 83 -2.85 -22.67 5.71
C ASP A 83 -4.29 -22.85 5.17
N GLY A 84 -5.13 -23.56 5.93
CA GLY A 84 -6.55 -23.72 5.65
C GLY A 84 -7.34 -22.41 5.64
N ARG A 85 -6.92 -21.41 6.41
CA ARG A 85 -7.50 -20.06 6.40
C ARG A 85 -6.98 -19.24 5.22
N GLU A 86 -5.70 -19.32 4.90
CA GLU A 86 -5.11 -18.68 3.72
C GLU A 86 -5.79 -19.13 2.43
N ARG A 87 -6.07 -20.43 2.29
CA ARG A 87 -6.85 -20.97 1.17
C ARG A 87 -8.25 -20.37 1.04
N GLN A 88 -8.85 -19.90 2.14
CA GLN A 88 -10.15 -19.20 2.13
C GLN A 88 -10.01 -17.72 1.78
N LEU A 89 -8.90 -17.09 2.19
CA LEU A 89 -8.57 -15.71 1.87
C LEU A 89 -8.06 -15.56 0.43
N GLY A 90 -7.48 -16.62 -0.13
CA GLY A 90 -6.89 -16.67 -1.46
C GLY A 90 -5.39 -16.42 -1.49
N THR A 91 -4.74 -16.24 -0.33
CA THR A 91 -3.29 -16.09 -0.20
C THR A 91 -2.58 -17.43 -0.41
N ASP A 92 -1.26 -17.41 -0.62
CA ASP A 92 -0.46 -18.61 -0.87
C ASP A 92 0.15 -19.10 0.45
N PRO A 93 -0.27 -20.27 1.00
CA PRO A 93 0.18 -20.75 2.31
C PRO A 93 1.65 -21.20 2.39
N THR A 94 2.40 -20.95 1.32
CA THR A 94 3.84 -21.19 1.26
C THR A 94 4.63 -19.89 1.11
N ARG A 95 3.95 -18.74 1.17
CA ARG A 95 4.48 -17.40 0.98
C ARG A 95 3.87 -16.42 1.99
N ALA A 96 4.65 -16.15 3.02
CA ALA A 96 4.28 -15.25 4.12
C ALA A 96 4.00 -13.79 3.74
N ASP A 97 4.14 -13.39 2.47
CA ASP A 97 3.97 -12.01 1.97
C ASP A 97 3.58 -12.14 0.47
N THR A 98 2.29 -12.00 0.20
CA THR A 98 1.67 -12.31 -1.09
C THR A 98 1.98 -11.24 -2.14
N ASP A 99 2.03 -9.97 -1.77
CA ASP A 99 2.24 -8.84 -2.69
C ASP A 99 3.67 -8.26 -2.67
N ASP A 100 4.55 -8.82 -1.82
CA ASP A 100 5.95 -8.47 -1.63
C ASP A 100 6.16 -7.01 -1.15
N ASP A 101 5.23 -6.43 -0.37
CA ASP A 101 5.31 -5.07 0.14
C ASP A 101 6.17 -4.94 1.43
N GLY A 102 6.40 -6.07 2.10
CA GLY A 102 7.18 -6.19 3.34
C GLY A 102 6.34 -6.38 4.61
N LEU A 103 5.01 -6.38 4.52
CA LEU A 103 4.06 -6.72 5.57
C LEU A 103 3.54 -8.14 5.34
N PRO A 104 3.68 -9.06 6.30
CA PRO A 104 3.17 -10.42 6.10
C PRO A 104 1.63 -10.48 6.05
N ASP A 105 1.05 -11.37 5.26
CA ASP A 105 -0.42 -11.44 5.04
C ASP A 105 -1.19 -11.54 6.37
N GLY A 106 -0.67 -12.29 7.34
CA GLY A 106 -1.24 -12.36 8.69
C GLY A 106 -1.25 -11.05 9.45
N SER A 107 -0.23 -10.20 9.25
CA SER A 107 -0.22 -8.85 9.80
C SER A 107 -1.23 -7.96 9.08
N GLU A 108 -1.33 -8.07 7.75
CA GLU A 108 -2.27 -7.32 6.94
C GLU A 108 -3.72 -7.60 7.33
N VAL A 109 -4.09 -8.88 7.39
CA VAL A 109 -5.42 -9.35 7.85
C VAL A 109 -5.73 -8.84 9.25
N ALA A 110 -4.73 -8.76 10.14
CA ALA A 110 -4.92 -8.32 11.52
C ALA A 110 -5.15 -6.80 11.63
N ILE A 111 -4.51 -6.00 10.77
CA ILE A 111 -4.65 -4.53 10.79
C ILE A 111 -5.73 -4.02 9.83
N GLY A 112 -6.17 -4.84 8.87
CA GLY A 112 -7.25 -4.53 7.93
C GLY A 112 -6.78 -4.03 6.56
N THR A 113 -5.50 -4.21 6.22
CA THR A 113 -4.99 -3.99 4.85
C THR A 113 -5.33 -5.17 3.94
N ASP A 114 -5.15 -5.01 2.62
CA ASP A 114 -5.46 -6.03 1.62
C ASP A 114 -4.19 -6.79 1.19
N PRO A 115 -4.06 -8.11 1.50
CA PRO A 115 -2.88 -8.91 1.18
C PRO A 115 -2.49 -9.05 -0.30
N PHE A 116 -3.30 -8.48 -1.20
CA PHE A 116 -3.03 -8.47 -2.63
C PHE A 116 -2.68 -7.09 -3.17
N LEU A 117 -2.62 -6.07 -2.30
CA LEU A 117 -2.36 -4.68 -2.64
C LEU A 117 -1.24 -4.12 -1.79
N ALA A 118 -0.09 -3.97 -2.44
CA ALA A 118 1.12 -3.46 -1.80
C ALA A 118 1.06 -1.99 -1.36
N ASP A 119 -0.13 -1.37 -1.34
CA ASP A 119 -0.49 0.01 -1.01
C ASP A 119 -2.02 0.05 -0.93
N THR A 120 -2.57 -0.23 0.25
CA THR A 120 -4.02 -0.42 0.45
C THR A 120 -4.79 0.88 0.33
N ASP A 121 -4.23 2.00 0.78
CA ASP A 121 -4.91 3.29 0.76
C ASP A 121 -4.67 4.12 -0.51
N GLY A 122 -3.70 3.74 -1.33
CA GLY A 122 -3.42 4.29 -2.65
C GLY A 122 -2.64 5.61 -2.63
N ASP A 123 -1.90 5.94 -1.57
CA ASP A 123 -1.11 7.18 -1.49
C ASP A 123 0.28 7.10 -2.16
N GLY A 124 0.67 5.89 -2.58
CA GLY A 124 1.96 5.56 -3.20
C GLY A 124 3.04 5.10 -2.22
N LEU A 125 2.69 4.78 -0.97
CA LEU A 125 3.54 4.17 0.04
C LEU A 125 3.12 2.73 0.29
N PRO A 126 4.06 1.78 0.39
CA PRO A 126 3.69 0.42 0.74
C PRO A 126 3.27 0.28 2.19
N ASP A 127 2.24 -0.52 2.47
CA ASP A 127 1.68 -0.75 3.80
C ASP A 127 2.76 -1.19 4.79
N GLY A 128 3.64 -2.09 4.37
CA GLY A 128 4.80 -2.53 5.16
C GLY A 128 5.75 -1.39 5.53
N ALA A 129 5.98 -0.43 4.63
CA ALA A 129 6.81 0.73 4.92
C ALA A 129 6.13 1.72 5.87
N GLU A 130 4.81 1.84 5.79
CA GLU A 130 4.01 2.70 6.66
C GLU A 130 3.94 2.15 8.09
N VAL A 131 3.71 0.83 8.23
CA VAL A 131 3.77 0.13 9.53
C VAL A 131 5.16 0.25 10.15
N ASP A 132 6.22 0.12 9.36
CA ASP A 132 7.59 0.32 9.82
C ASP A 132 7.93 1.79 10.15
N GLY A 133 7.12 2.75 9.68
CA GLY A 133 7.35 4.18 9.81
C GLY A 133 8.55 4.70 9.00
N ALA A 134 9.03 3.90 8.03
CA ALA A 134 10.10 4.26 7.13
C ALA A 134 10.12 3.39 5.88
N THR A 135 10.56 3.96 4.75
CA THR A 135 10.84 3.15 3.55
C THR A 135 11.99 2.17 3.77
N ARG A 136 12.07 1.14 2.91
CA ARG A 136 13.19 0.17 2.89
C ARG A 136 14.59 0.80 2.82
N ASP A 137 14.70 2.02 2.26
CA ASP A 137 15.95 2.79 2.19
C ASP A 137 16.19 3.70 3.42
N GLY A 138 15.33 3.65 4.43
CA GLY A 138 15.43 4.41 5.68
C GLY A 138 14.86 5.82 5.63
N VAL A 139 13.99 6.16 4.66
CA VAL A 139 13.31 7.45 4.65
C VAL A 139 12.14 7.42 5.63
N SER A 140 12.21 8.19 6.71
CA SER A 140 11.16 8.25 7.73
C SER A 140 9.82 8.78 7.19
N LEU A 141 8.75 8.05 7.54
CA LEU A 141 7.34 8.27 7.25
C LEU A 141 6.58 8.53 8.56
N PRO A 142 6.75 9.72 9.16
CA PRO A 142 6.04 10.05 10.40
C PRO A 142 4.53 10.17 10.15
N ASP A 143 3.76 9.52 11.03
CA ASP A 143 2.29 9.52 11.01
C ASP A 143 1.66 8.89 9.75
N ALA A 144 2.43 8.09 8.99
CA ALA A 144 1.87 7.20 7.97
C ALA A 144 0.89 6.20 8.58
N ASP A 145 -0.12 5.83 7.81
CA ASP A 145 -1.23 4.98 8.22
C ASP A 145 -1.70 4.21 6.98
N PRO A 146 -1.49 2.89 6.91
CA PRO A 146 -1.74 2.11 5.69
C PRO A 146 -3.23 2.00 5.30
N LEU A 147 -4.11 2.58 6.12
CA LEU A 147 -5.53 2.66 5.83
C LEU A 147 -6.00 4.09 5.60
N ARG A 148 -5.13 5.09 5.51
CA ARG A 148 -5.48 6.51 5.38
C ARG A 148 -4.40 7.31 4.64
N MET A 149 -4.77 7.79 3.45
CA MET A 149 -3.83 8.45 2.54
C MET A 149 -3.00 9.54 3.22
N THR A 150 -1.67 9.46 3.11
CA THR A 150 -0.71 10.37 3.72
C THR A 150 0.25 11.00 2.68
N LEU A 151 0.01 12.27 2.35
CA LEU A 151 0.84 13.01 1.42
C LEU A 151 1.93 13.83 2.12
N TYR A 152 3.20 13.53 1.83
CA TYR A 152 4.35 14.30 2.32
C TYR A 152 4.70 15.46 1.40
N VAL A 153 4.75 16.68 1.95
CA VAL A 153 5.13 17.89 1.20
C VAL A 153 6.23 18.64 1.92
N ARG A 154 7.27 19.02 1.17
CA ARG A 154 8.27 19.98 1.65
C ARG A 154 8.13 21.30 0.92
N ILE A 155 8.00 22.38 1.69
CA ILE A 155 7.90 23.74 1.14
C ILE A 155 9.19 24.52 1.41
N ASP A 156 10.01 24.68 0.38
CA ASP A 156 11.19 25.53 0.40
C ASP A 156 10.86 26.94 -0.15
N HIS A 157 11.76 27.90 0.05
CA HIS A 157 11.61 29.26 -0.49
C HIS A 157 12.90 29.79 -1.11
N ALA A 158 12.80 30.57 -2.18
CA ALA A 158 13.94 31.18 -2.86
C ALA A 158 14.42 32.48 -2.18
N GLU A 159 15.52 33.05 -2.68
CA GLU A 159 15.93 34.39 -2.31
C GLU A 159 14.88 35.42 -2.78
N GLY A 160 14.46 36.31 -1.88
CA GLY A 160 13.38 37.27 -2.15
C GLY A 160 11.97 36.75 -1.84
N ALA A 161 11.82 35.47 -1.46
CA ALA A 161 10.57 34.92 -0.94
C ALA A 161 10.61 34.80 0.59
N ALA A 162 9.46 35.04 1.24
CA ALA A 162 9.30 34.75 2.66
C ALA A 162 9.06 33.25 2.88
N PRO A 163 9.53 32.66 4.00
CA PRO A 163 9.16 31.31 4.37
C PRO A 163 7.65 31.23 4.63
N VAL A 164 7.07 30.06 4.35
CA VAL A 164 5.66 29.77 4.65
C VAL A 164 5.43 29.78 6.16
N SER A 165 4.37 30.45 6.60
CA SER A 165 4.03 30.54 8.01
C SER A 165 3.45 29.21 8.51
N ALA A 166 3.47 28.97 9.84
CA ALA A 166 2.83 27.78 10.40
C ALA A 166 1.32 27.76 10.09
N ALA A 167 0.65 28.91 10.17
CA ALA A 167 -0.76 29.03 9.88
C ALA A 167 -1.08 28.70 8.42
N ASP A 168 -0.25 29.11 7.46
CA ASP A 168 -0.44 28.75 6.05
C ASP A 168 -0.28 27.25 5.81
N ALA A 169 0.71 26.62 6.46
CA ALA A 169 0.90 25.17 6.39
C ALA A 169 -0.28 24.41 7.02
N GLU A 170 -0.79 24.86 8.17
CA GLU A 170 -1.95 24.28 8.85
C GLU A 170 -3.23 24.42 8.02
N ARG A 171 -3.45 25.58 7.36
CA ARG A 171 -4.61 25.72 6.46
C ARG A 171 -4.52 24.78 5.27
N LEU A 172 -3.34 24.68 4.65
CA LEU A 172 -3.14 23.77 3.52
C LEU A 172 -3.45 22.32 3.94
N ALA A 173 -2.95 21.87 5.10
CA ALA A 173 -3.27 20.55 5.61
C ALA A 173 -4.77 20.37 5.92
N ALA A 174 -5.42 21.40 6.48
CA ALA A 174 -6.86 21.37 6.73
C ALA A 174 -7.70 21.26 5.46
N HIS A 175 -7.23 21.77 4.32
CA HIS A 175 -7.91 21.57 3.03
C HIS A 175 -7.91 20.10 2.60
N PHE A 176 -6.77 19.41 2.72
CA PHE A 176 -6.64 17.98 2.40
C PHE A 176 -7.43 17.10 3.37
N ALA A 177 -7.37 17.41 4.66
CA ALA A 177 -8.12 16.69 5.68
C ALA A 177 -9.66 16.82 5.53
N ALA A 178 -10.14 17.86 4.84
CA ALA A 178 -11.56 18.08 4.58
C ALA A 178 -12.03 17.52 3.23
N MET A 179 -11.15 16.86 2.45
CA MET A 179 -11.52 16.30 1.16
C MET A 179 -12.50 15.12 1.33
N PRO A 180 -13.51 14.99 0.46
CA PRO A 180 -14.47 13.89 0.50
C PRO A 180 -13.89 12.63 -0.19
N ILE A 181 -12.66 12.26 0.14
CA ILE A 181 -11.99 11.05 -0.35
C ILE A 181 -12.16 10.01 0.74
N GLU A 182 -12.80 8.87 0.44
CA GLU A 182 -12.98 7.79 1.40
C GLU A 182 -11.71 6.95 1.50
N ASN A 183 -11.32 6.62 2.73
CA ASN A 183 -10.18 5.76 3.02
C ASN A 183 -10.65 4.33 3.40
N PRO A 184 -9.78 3.31 3.31
CA PRO A 184 -10.08 1.94 3.74
C PRO A 184 -10.66 1.81 5.16
N ASP A 185 -10.25 2.65 6.12
CA ASP A 185 -10.77 2.66 7.49
C ASP A 185 -12.18 3.28 7.64
N GLY A 186 -12.76 3.79 6.55
CA GLY A 186 -14.03 4.51 6.51
C GLY A 186 -13.96 5.98 6.93
N SER A 187 -12.76 6.51 7.20
CA SER A 187 -12.54 7.94 7.35
C SER A 187 -12.57 8.65 6.00
N THR A 188 -12.58 9.99 6.03
CA THR A 188 -12.46 10.80 4.82
C THR A 188 -11.30 11.78 4.92
N GLY A 189 -10.74 12.12 3.77
CA GLY A 189 -9.70 13.14 3.62
C GLY A 189 -8.31 12.55 3.54
N VAL A 190 -7.34 13.41 3.23
CA VAL A 190 -5.94 13.05 3.07
C VAL A 190 -5.14 13.73 4.18
N ASP A 191 -4.29 12.98 4.88
CA ASP A 191 -3.34 13.57 5.81
C ASP A 191 -2.20 14.24 5.03
N LEU A 192 -1.92 15.51 5.33
CA LEU A 192 -0.90 16.26 4.63
C LEU A 192 0.24 16.63 5.58
N GLN A 193 1.35 15.93 5.44
CA GLN A 193 2.55 16.11 6.23
C GLN A 193 3.42 17.25 5.64
N VAL A 194 3.17 18.47 6.10
CA VAL A 194 3.86 19.69 5.62
C VAL A 194 5.16 19.95 6.38
N GLN A 195 6.29 19.66 5.74
CA GLN A 195 7.62 20.06 6.19
C GLN A 195 7.98 21.47 5.67
N ARG A 196 8.13 22.42 6.59
CA ARG A 196 8.72 23.73 6.25
C ARG A 196 10.21 23.59 6.00
N GLY A 197 10.59 23.87 4.76
CA GLY A 197 11.95 23.74 4.27
C GLY A 197 12.81 24.98 4.45
N ASP A 198 13.96 24.96 3.80
CA ASP A 198 15.02 25.96 3.95
C ASP A 198 14.98 26.99 2.82
N ARG A 199 15.78 28.05 2.98
CA ARG A 199 16.03 29.01 1.91
C ARG A 199 16.97 28.42 0.85
N LEU A 200 16.51 28.31 -0.39
CA LEU A 200 17.32 27.92 -1.54
C LEU A 200 18.01 29.13 -2.17
N LYS A 201 19.28 28.95 -2.57
CA LYS A 201 20.05 29.95 -3.32
C LYS A 201 19.78 29.81 -4.81
N VAL A 202 18.60 30.26 -5.22
CA VAL A 202 18.13 30.22 -6.62
C VAL A 202 17.54 31.59 -7.00
N GLY A 203 17.57 31.89 -8.30
CA GLY A 203 16.98 33.12 -8.85
C GLY A 203 15.46 33.01 -9.04
N PRO A 204 14.82 34.08 -9.57
CA PRO A 204 13.38 34.07 -9.87
C PRO A 204 13.04 33.00 -10.91
N TYR A 205 11.77 32.61 -10.94
CA TYR A 205 11.25 31.74 -11.99
C TYR A 205 11.07 32.55 -13.28
N THR A 206 11.64 32.05 -14.39
CA THR A 206 11.70 32.74 -15.68
C THR A 206 10.83 32.08 -16.76
N GLY A 207 10.00 31.10 -16.38
CA GLY A 207 9.30 30.22 -17.33
C GLY A 207 10.19 29.10 -17.90
N GLU A 208 11.45 29.40 -18.20
CA GLU A 208 12.40 28.47 -18.84
C GLU A 208 13.26 27.68 -17.85
N ASN A 209 13.42 28.15 -16.61
CA ASN A 209 14.36 27.58 -15.63
C ASN A 209 13.73 26.57 -14.66
N PHE A 210 12.54 26.04 -14.95
CA PHE A 210 11.82 25.11 -14.07
C PHE A 210 12.68 23.91 -13.65
N ASP A 211 13.33 23.25 -14.61
CA ASP A 211 14.14 22.05 -14.34
C ASP A 211 15.35 22.35 -13.45
N ALA A 212 15.91 23.55 -13.57
CA ALA A 212 17.02 23.98 -12.71
C ALA A 212 16.56 24.22 -11.26
N LEU A 213 15.36 24.78 -11.08
CA LEU A 213 14.74 24.97 -9.76
C LEU A 213 14.36 23.62 -9.13
N ALA A 214 13.76 22.72 -9.91
CA ALA A 214 13.43 21.36 -9.49
C ALA A 214 14.67 20.61 -8.99
N ALA A 215 15.75 20.62 -9.77
CA ALA A 215 17.02 19.99 -9.40
C ALA A 215 17.69 20.67 -8.18
N ALA A 216 17.44 21.95 -7.94
CA ALA A 216 17.91 22.62 -6.72
C ALA A 216 17.15 22.15 -5.48
N SER A 217 15.82 22.06 -5.58
CA SER A 217 14.97 21.58 -4.49
C SER A 217 15.19 20.11 -4.18
N GLU A 218 15.35 19.26 -5.20
CA GLU A 218 15.66 17.84 -5.05
C GLU A 218 16.99 17.60 -4.31
N ARG A 219 18.04 18.35 -4.65
CA ARG A 219 19.35 18.25 -3.96
C ARG A 219 19.26 18.51 -2.46
N VAL A 220 18.32 19.36 -2.02
CA VAL A 220 18.14 19.67 -0.60
C VAL A 220 17.19 18.67 0.08
N ARG A 221 16.22 18.11 -0.65
CA ARG A 221 15.42 16.98 -0.17
C ARG A 221 16.24 15.70 0.01
N GLY A 222 17.25 15.48 -0.82
CA GLY A 222 18.05 14.25 -0.78
C GLY A 222 17.13 13.03 -0.94
N ASP A 223 17.33 12.01 -0.10
CA ASP A 223 16.52 10.78 -0.14
C ASP A 223 15.01 11.02 0.07
N ARG A 224 14.63 12.10 0.77
CA ARG A 224 13.21 12.46 0.94
C ARG A 224 12.53 12.86 -0.38
N SER A 225 13.25 13.13 -1.48
CA SER A 225 12.63 13.42 -2.77
C SER A 225 11.86 12.23 -3.35
N ARG A 226 12.18 11.01 -2.91
CA ARG A 226 11.50 9.76 -3.28
C ARG A 226 10.10 9.62 -2.69
N VAL A 227 9.83 10.29 -1.56
CA VAL A 227 8.54 10.27 -0.85
C VAL A 227 7.85 11.64 -0.93
N ALA A 228 8.55 12.69 -0.53
CA ALA A 228 7.98 14.02 -0.43
C ALA A 228 7.91 14.76 -1.78
N ARG A 229 6.76 15.40 -2.02
CA ARG A 229 6.56 16.39 -3.07
C ARG A 229 7.22 17.71 -2.67
N GLY A 230 7.72 18.45 -3.65
CA GLY A 230 8.40 19.72 -3.45
C GLY A 230 7.56 20.91 -3.87
N ILE A 231 7.43 21.89 -2.99
CA ILE A 231 6.92 23.22 -3.34
C ILE A 231 8.05 24.22 -3.15
N LEU A 232 8.31 25.03 -4.18
CA LEU A 232 9.24 26.15 -4.07
C LEU A 232 8.48 27.47 -4.22
N VAL A 233 8.42 28.24 -3.13
CA VAL A 233 7.94 29.62 -3.19
C VAL A 233 9.07 30.49 -3.73
N VAL A 234 8.90 31.05 -4.92
CA VAL A 234 9.93 31.79 -5.66
C VAL A 234 9.33 33.02 -6.33
N PRO A 235 9.99 34.18 -6.36
CA PRO A 235 9.48 35.32 -7.13
C PRO A 235 9.43 34.98 -8.62
N PHE A 236 8.33 35.31 -9.28
CA PHE A 236 8.21 35.16 -10.74
C PHE A 236 8.68 36.43 -11.44
N GLU A 237 9.22 36.30 -12.65
CA GLU A 237 9.48 37.48 -13.49
C GLU A 237 8.15 38.15 -13.88
N SER A 238 8.17 39.49 -13.94
CA SER A 238 6.96 40.33 -13.97
C SER A 238 6.06 40.17 -15.20
N ASP A 239 6.53 39.49 -16.23
CA ASP A 239 5.83 39.23 -17.49
C ASP A 239 5.20 37.84 -17.55
N LEU A 240 5.35 37.02 -16.51
CA LEU A 240 4.68 35.73 -16.40
C LEU A 240 3.22 35.92 -15.99
N ALA A 241 2.30 35.36 -16.77
CA ALA A 241 0.84 35.40 -16.52
C ALA A 241 0.36 34.30 -15.55
N SER A 242 1.29 33.64 -14.84
CA SER A 242 0.98 32.54 -13.93
C SER A 242 1.44 32.86 -12.52
N VAL A 243 0.69 32.34 -11.55
CA VAL A 243 0.95 32.42 -10.12
C VAL A 243 1.54 31.10 -9.56
N GLY A 244 1.65 30.06 -10.39
CA GLY A 244 2.34 28.82 -10.07
C GLY A 244 2.42 27.85 -11.26
N TYR A 245 3.32 26.88 -11.19
CA TYR A 245 3.54 25.94 -12.29
C TYR A 245 4.05 24.60 -11.75
N GLY A 246 3.35 23.52 -12.10
CA GLY A 246 3.77 22.14 -11.93
C GLY A 246 3.83 21.40 -13.27
N ARG A 247 4.39 20.20 -13.27
CA ARG A 247 4.25 19.25 -14.37
C ARG A 247 3.45 18.05 -13.88
N THR A 248 2.63 17.47 -14.73
CA THR A 248 1.83 16.29 -14.42
C THR A 248 2.31 15.07 -15.21
N PRO A 249 2.39 13.87 -14.58
CA PRO A 249 2.54 13.70 -13.14
C PRO A 249 3.87 14.32 -12.68
N GLY A 250 3.93 14.91 -11.49
CA GLY A 250 5.16 15.58 -11.07
C GLY A 250 5.29 15.79 -9.59
N ARG A 251 6.55 15.68 -9.13
CA ARG A 251 6.92 15.72 -7.72
C ARG A 251 7.39 17.08 -7.25
N PHE A 252 7.21 18.10 -8.08
CA PHE A 252 7.71 19.45 -7.84
C PHE A 252 6.82 20.49 -8.50
N LEU A 253 6.51 21.57 -7.79
CA LEU A 253 5.88 22.75 -8.32
C LEU A 253 6.53 24.03 -7.80
N VAL A 254 6.41 25.11 -8.57
CA VAL A 254 6.80 26.46 -8.16
C VAL A 254 5.56 27.30 -7.92
N VAL A 255 5.64 28.19 -6.94
CA VAL A 255 4.55 29.10 -6.57
C VAL A 255 5.11 30.52 -6.47
N ASP A 256 4.43 31.49 -7.06
CA ASP A 256 4.91 32.88 -7.08
C ASP A 256 4.90 33.47 -5.66
N ALA A 257 6.04 33.97 -5.21
CA ALA A 257 6.18 34.68 -3.95
C ALA A 257 5.41 36.01 -3.91
N GLY A 258 5.11 36.60 -5.07
CA GLY A 258 4.33 37.83 -5.20
C GLY A 258 2.81 37.63 -5.06
N ALA A 259 2.32 36.40 -5.19
CA ALA A 259 0.90 36.08 -5.10
C ALA A 259 0.38 36.16 -3.66
N SER A 260 -0.95 36.34 -3.51
CA SER A 260 -1.58 36.37 -2.20
C SER A 260 -1.45 35.02 -1.48
N ALA A 261 -1.63 34.97 -0.16
CA ALA A 261 -1.58 33.69 0.56
C ALA A 261 -2.66 32.70 0.08
N ASP A 262 -3.84 33.22 -0.25
CA ASP A 262 -4.98 32.43 -0.73
C ASP A 262 -4.71 31.88 -2.13
N ASP A 263 -4.14 32.68 -3.05
CA ASP A 263 -3.80 32.22 -4.40
C ASP A 263 -2.73 31.12 -4.35
N ARG A 264 -1.69 31.32 -3.52
CA ARG A 264 -0.60 30.35 -3.35
C ARG A 264 -1.11 29.03 -2.79
N GLU A 265 -2.01 29.08 -1.82
CA GLU A 265 -2.67 27.90 -1.26
C GLU A 265 -3.51 27.20 -2.32
N SER A 266 -4.35 27.94 -3.05
CA SER A 266 -5.23 27.35 -4.07
C SER A 266 -4.46 26.64 -5.18
N ILE A 267 -3.33 27.20 -5.62
CA ILE A 267 -2.48 26.58 -6.63
C ILE A 267 -1.74 25.37 -6.05
N ALA A 268 -1.24 25.47 -4.81
CA ALA A 268 -0.62 24.33 -4.15
C ALA A 268 -1.61 23.16 -4.04
N VAL A 269 -2.86 23.41 -3.64
CA VAL A 269 -3.92 22.39 -3.60
C VAL A 269 -4.17 21.81 -4.99
N HIS A 270 -4.37 22.65 -6.01
CA HIS A 270 -4.61 22.21 -7.39
C HIS A 270 -3.48 21.29 -7.90
N GLU A 271 -2.22 21.72 -7.79
CA GLU A 271 -1.07 20.99 -8.31
C GLU A 271 -0.77 19.72 -7.51
N LEU A 272 -1.03 19.73 -6.20
CA LEU A 272 -0.90 18.54 -5.37
C LEU A 272 -2.04 17.54 -5.63
N LEU A 273 -3.25 17.98 -5.98
CA LEU A 273 -4.36 17.08 -6.32
C LEU A 273 -4.09 16.24 -7.57
N HIS A 274 -3.34 16.76 -8.55
CA HIS A 274 -2.84 15.94 -9.68
C HIS A 274 -1.98 14.76 -9.22
N ASN A 275 -1.48 14.76 -7.98
CA ASN A 275 -0.72 13.65 -7.42
C ASN A 275 -1.58 12.63 -6.65
N VAL A 276 -2.71 13.05 -6.08
CA VAL A 276 -3.62 12.18 -5.31
C VAL A 276 -4.62 11.49 -6.25
N LEU A 277 -5.09 12.20 -7.28
CA LEU A 277 -6.09 11.69 -8.22
C LEU A 277 -5.48 11.11 -9.52
N GLY A 278 -4.15 11.04 -9.61
CA GLY A 278 -3.42 10.55 -10.79
C GLY A 278 -3.47 11.48 -12.01
N GLU A 279 -3.08 10.96 -13.19
CA GLU A 279 -3.34 11.65 -14.45
C GLU A 279 -4.86 11.82 -14.63
N LEU A 280 -5.35 13.04 -14.43
CA LEU A 280 -6.73 13.44 -14.73
C LEU A 280 -7.03 13.45 -16.24
N ASP A 281 -6.41 12.56 -17.04
CA ASP A 281 -6.52 12.52 -18.50
C ASP A 281 -7.93 12.11 -18.98
N ALA A 282 -8.76 11.57 -18.08
CA ALA A 282 -10.18 11.29 -18.29
C ALA A 282 -11.13 12.18 -17.48
N SER A 283 -10.63 13.23 -16.79
CA SER A 283 -11.50 14.11 -16.02
C SER A 283 -12.29 15.05 -16.94
N PRO A 284 -13.62 15.11 -16.82
CA PRO A 284 -14.40 16.11 -17.53
C PRO A 284 -13.98 17.50 -17.04
N GLY A 285 -13.70 18.38 -18.01
CA GLY A 285 -13.24 19.75 -17.74
C GLY A 285 -11.92 20.11 -18.43
N ARG A 286 -11.20 19.15 -19.00
CA ARG A 286 -10.01 19.44 -19.83
C ARG A 286 -10.42 20.20 -21.09
N CYS A 287 -9.91 21.40 -21.26
CA CYS A 287 -10.21 22.22 -22.43
C CYS A 287 -9.51 21.65 -23.69
N GLU A 288 -10.26 21.19 -24.71
CA GLU A 288 -9.69 20.69 -25.97
C GLU A 288 -8.75 21.70 -26.67
N ALA A 289 -8.93 22.99 -26.41
CA ALA A 289 -8.15 24.07 -26.98
C ALA A 289 -6.84 24.38 -26.22
N ASP A 290 -6.75 24.01 -24.95
CA ASP A 290 -5.55 24.19 -24.12
C ASP A 290 -5.43 23.01 -23.15
N PRO A 291 -4.65 21.97 -23.52
CA PRO A 291 -4.55 20.73 -22.76
C PRO A 291 -3.97 20.88 -21.34
N ALA A 292 -3.51 22.08 -20.98
CA ALA A 292 -2.93 22.44 -19.69
C ALA A 292 -3.89 23.17 -18.74
N HIS A 293 -5.15 23.46 -19.13
CA HIS A 293 -6.12 24.19 -18.30
C HIS A 293 -7.50 23.47 -18.20
N TYR A 294 -8.15 23.62 -17.03
CA TYR A 294 -9.51 23.11 -16.74
C TYR A 294 -10.51 24.27 -16.68
N CYS A 295 -11.69 24.09 -17.28
CA CYS A 295 -12.61 25.20 -17.62
C CYS A 295 -14.02 25.12 -17.01
N ASP A 296 -14.37 24.05 -16.29
CA ASP A 296 -15.70 23.88 -15.65
C ASP A 296 -15.57 23.29 -14.24
N GLY A 297 -15.55 24.17 -13.23
CA GLY A 297 -16.13 23.99 -11.89
C GLY A 297 -16.07 22.61 -11.22
N GLY A 298 -14.93 22.33 -10.58
CA GLY A 298 -14.73 21.34 -9.51
C GLY A 298 -13.62 21.86 -8.58
N TRP A 299 -13.15 21.09 -7.59
CA TRP A 299 -12.06 21.48 -6.64
C TRP A 299 -10.75 21.98 -7.28
N LEU A 300 -10.67 22.03 -8.61
CA LEU A 300 -9.54 22.40 -9.45
C LEU A 300 -9.61 23.82 -10.03
N GLU A 301 -10.55 24.69 -9.64
CA GLU A 301 -10.48 26.12 -10.02
C GLU A 301 -10.10 27.03 -8.84
N PRO A 302 -8.91 27.65 -8.85
CA PRO A 302 -8.61 28.80 -8.00
C PRO A 302 -9.53 29.97 -8.32
N SER A 303 -10.40 30.35 -7.38
CA SER A 303 -11.16 31.59 -7.46
C SER A 303 -10.22 32.79 -7.24
N LEU A 304 -9.81 33.46 -8.32
CA LEU A 304 -8.94 34.65 -8.31
C LEU A 304 -9.70 35.98 -8.06
N GLY A 305 -10.65 35.98 -7.13
CA GLY A 305 -11.03 37.21 -6.40
C GLY A 305 -11.93 38.25 -7.09
N ASP A 306 -12.86 37.89 -7.97
CA ASP A 306 -13.84 38.84 -8.56
C ASP A 306 -15.32 38.60 -8.19
N GLY A 307 -15.61 37.69 -7.25
CA GLY A 307 -16.89 37.67 -6.52
C GLY A 307 -17.92 36.62 -6.95
N PHE A 308 -17.53 35.35 -7.05
CA PHE A 308 -18.45 34.22 -7.15
C PHE A 308 -18.34 33.24 -5.96
N GLU A 309 -19.48 32.63 -5.62
CA GLU A 309 -19.82 32.07 -4.31
C GLU A 309 -19.15 30.73 -3.95
N ARG A 310 -19.00 30.52 -2.65
CA ARG A 310 -18.66 29.24 -2.01
C ARG A 310 -19.81 28.24 -2.16
N THR A 311 -19.66 27.20 -2.98
CA THR A 311 -20.18 25.81 -2.78
C THR A 311 -19.78 24.90 -3.95
N LEU A 312 -19.71 23.59 -3.69
CA LEU A 312 -19.54 22.50 -4.68
C LEU A 312 -20.52 22.61 -5.86
N PRO A 313 -20.04 22.51 -7.12
CA PRO A 313 -20.90 22.31 -8.29
C PRO A 313 -21.46 20.88 -8.33
N GLN A 314 -22.73 20.75 -8.73
CA GLN A 314 -23.51 19.50 -8.84
C GLN A 314 -22.83 18.27 -9.51
N PRO A 315 -21.79 18.42 -10.37
CA PRO A 315 -21.08 17.29 -10.97
C PRO A 315 -20.02 16.59 -10.09
N VAL A 316 -19.47 17.22 -9.03
CA VAL A 316 -18.73 16.48 -7.98
C VAL A 316 -19.66 15.46 -7.32
N ALA A 317 -20.97 15.75 -7.35
CA ALA A 317 -22.05 14.94 -6.85
C ALA A 317 -22.65 13.96 -7.90
N GLU A 318 -22.30 14.01 -9.19
CA GLU A 318 -22.83 13.08 -10.21
C GLU A 318 -21.75 12.14 -10.80
N GLN A 319 -20.46 12.51 -10.78
CA GLN A 319 -19.40 11.67 -11.38
C GLN A 319 -18.75 10.67 -10.41
N VAL A 320 -18.85 10.95 -9.10
CA VAL A 320 -18.69 9.93 -8.03
C VAL A 320 -19.88 8.94 -8.07
N GLU A 321 -21.01 9.31 -8.70
CA GLU A 321 -22.19 8.47 -8.89
C GLU A 321 -22.21 7.65 -10.20
N ASP A 322 -21.49 8.04 -11.27
CA ASP A 322 -21.59 7.36 -12.58
C ASP A 322 -20.52 6.29 -12.87
N ASP A 323 -19.20 6.54 -12.89
CA ASP A 323 -18.29 5.56 -13.55
C ASP A 323 -16.79 5.63 -13.15
N GLY A 324 -16.37 4.82 -12.17
CA GLY A 324 -15.13 4.07 -12.41
C GLY A 324 -14.16 3.85 -11.26
N PHE A 325 -14.56 3.00 -10.30
CA PHE A 325 -13.68 1.92 -9.83
C PHE A 325 -14.26 0.61 -10.36
N GLN A 326 -13.93 0.25 -11.60
CA GLN A 326 -14.12 -1.12 -12.09
C GLN A 326 -12.98 -1.51 -13.04
N GLY A 327 -12.10 -2.38 -12.54
CA GLY A 327 -11.12 -3.15 -13.32
C GLY A 327 -9.69 -2.72 -13.13
#